data_AF-A0A1I7SSQ4-F1
#
_entry.id   AF-A0A1I7SSQ4-F1
#
_cell.length_a   1.000
_cell.length_b   1.000
_cell.length_c   1.000
_cell.angle_alpha   90.00
_cell.angle_beta   90.00
_cell.angle_gamma   90.00
#
_symmetry.space_group_name_H-M   'P 1'
#
loop_
_entity.id
_entity.type
_entity.pdbx_description
1 polymer ?
#
loop_
_entity_poly.entity_id
_entity_poly.type
_entity_poly.pdbx_seq_one_letter_code
_entity_poly.pdbx_strand_id
1 'polypeptide(L)'
;MGSLKVQPPSGKTRNLTDVFHFLRLNSVKPKYDFDDVDITGGDTVALLDDVESGTAVAFKQSANVTPSWVNVLDEVNFELTKIRSRKQKLKESQQKHLQRPDFSEDSALAEQETIKDLTDDLTGVFTHTRRLIKVIEDSDREVFSSSQHLKENVITTLLFELSAELSDFRQTQSAYMKKLDSRKKTVDLFSLATESQNPYETSFLSQEAQQQPDDQELTIDQIQAIIENEQYVKEREREVIKISKSILELNTLFKDLAQLVIDQGTILDRIDYNVENSVLQIKSAHRSVQKAERNQRTRKMQCIVVLACMNLFVLLLLGLRHF
;
A
#
# COMPACT_ATOMS: atom_id res chain seq x y z
N MET A 1 -5.10 -18.06 -9.84
CA MET A 1 -4.27 -16.94 -10.34
C MET A 1 -5.09 -16.15 -11.34
N GLY A 2 -5.77 -15.09 -10.89
CA GLY A 2 -6.54 -14.21 -11.76
C GLY A 2 -5.60 -13.20 -12.41
N SER A 3 -5.35 -13.35 -13.72
CA SER A 3 -4.70 -12.33 -14.51
C SER A 3 -5.57 -11.07 -14.47
N LEU A 4 -5.09 -10.02 -13.79
CA LEU A 4 -5.69 -8.68 -13.85
C LEU A 4 -5.59 -8.22 -15.30
N LYS A 5 -6.66 -8.46 -16.06
CA LYS A 5 -6.82 -7.96 -17.42
C LYS A 5 -6.98 -6.45 -17.31
N VAL A 6 -5.86 -5.74 -17.36
CA VAL A 6 -5.80 -4.29 -17.43
C VAL A 6 -6.72 -3.86 -18.57
N GLN A 7 -7.84 -3.25 -18.21
CA GLN A 7 -8.79 -2.75 -19.19
C GLN A 7 -8.06 -1.68 -20.02
N PRO A 8 -8.05 -1.78 -21.36
CA PRO A 8 -7.32 -0.82 -22.17
C PRO A 8 -7.90 0.59 -21.89
N PRO A 9 -7.04 1.61 -21.78
CA PRO A 9 -7.49 2.95 -21.47
C PRO A 9 -8.54 3.39 -22.49
N SER A 10 -9.68 3.86 -22.00
CA SER A 10 -10.73 4.48 -22.80
C SER A 10 -10.20 5.78 -23.43
N GLY A 11 -9.60 5.66 -24.61
CA GLY A 11 -9.09 6.79 -25.39
C GLY A 11 -8.14 6.35 -26.50
N LYS A 12 -8.04 7.16 -27.57
CA LYS A 12 -7.01 6.97 -28.61
C LYS A 12 -5.65 7.30 -28.01
N THR A 13 -4.85 6.28 -27.69
CA THR A 13 -3.45 6.45 -27.27
C THR A 13 -2.52 6.19 -28.45
N ARG A 14 -1.47 7.01 -28.61
CA ARG A 14 -0.39 6.77 -29.57
C ARG A 14 0.89 6.50 -28.80
N ASN A 15 1.47 5.32 -29.01
CA ASN A 15 2.81 5.02 -28.51
C ASN A 15 3.84 5.66 -29.46
N LEU A 16 4.62 6.61 -28.97
CA LEU A 16 5.64 7.35 -29.72
C LEU A 16 7.06 6.89 -29.38
N THR A 17 7.20 5.80 -28.63
CA THR A 17 8.50 5.31 -28.14
C THR A 17 9.46 5.02 -29.29
N ASP A 18 8.99 4.39 -30.37
CA ASP A 18 9.82 4.06 -31.53
C ASP A 18 10.26 5.30 -32.30
N VAL A 19 9.36 6.29 -32.44
CA VAL A 19 9.66 7.59 -33.06
C VAL A 19 10.68 8.35 -32.22
N PHE A 20 10.55 8.31 -30.89
CA PHE A 20 11.50 8.90 -29.96
C PHE A 20 12.88 8.24 -30.07
N HIS A 21 12.96 6.91 -30.08
CA HIS A 21 14.22 6.20 -30.27
C HIS A 21 14.85 6.50 -31.63
N PHE A 22 14.07 6.53 -32.69
CA PHE A 22 14.52 6.88 -34.03
C PHE A 22 15.10 8.31 -34.08
N LEU A 23 14.41 9.29 -33.49
CA LEU A 23 14.89 10.67 -33.42
C LEU A 23 16.14 10.80 -32.56
N ARG A 24 16.21 10.11 -31.41
CA ARG A 24 17.39 10.09 -30.53
C ARG A 24 18.61 9.46 -31.21
N LEU A 25 18.42 8.39 -31.97
CA LEU A 25 19.51 7.72 -32.70
C LEU A 25 19.97 8.54 -33.91
N ASN A 26 19.04 9.22 -34.59
CA ASN A 26 19.39 10.09 -35.71
C ASN A 26 19.96 11.45 -35.29
N SER A 27 19.64 11.98 -34.10
CA SER A 27 20.20 13.23 -33.61
C SER A 27 21.68 13.13 -33.22
N VAL A 28 22.21 11.92 -33.05
CA VAL A 28 23.62 11.65 -32.73
C VAL A 28 24.50 11.51 -33.98
N LYS A 29 23.90 11.47 -35.19
CA LYS A 29 24.68 11.58 -36.43
C LYS A 29 25.09 13.05 -36.61
N PRO A 30 26.39 13.38 -36.62
CA PRO A 30 26.81 14.75 -36.88
C PRO A 30 26.32 15.16 -38.27
N LYS A 31 25.53 16.23 -38.32
CA LYS A 31 25.19 16.92 -39.57
C LYS A 31 26.42 17.68 -40.05
N TYR A 32 27.37 16.99 -40.67
CA TYR A 32 28.35 17.63 -41.53
C TYR A 32 28.58 16.74 -42.74
N ASP A 33 27.84 17.08 -43.79
CA ASP A 33 28.12 16.73 -45.18
C ASP A 33 29.08 17.81 -45.69
N PHE A 34 30.37 17.55 -45.58
CA PHE A 34 31.42 18.28 -46.29
C PHE A 34 32.45 17.24 -46.70
N ASP A 35 32.30 16.78 -47.94
CA ASP A 35 33.35 16.12 -48.71
C ASP A 35 34.58 17.03 -48.80
N ASP A 36 35.75 16.40 -48.70
CA ASP A 36 37.09 16.91 -49.03
C ASP A 36 37.62 18.14 -48.29
N VAL A 37 38.10 17.95 -47.05
CA VAL A 37 39.36 18.60 -46.62
C VAL A 37 40.18 17.61 -45.78
N ASP A 38 41.30 17.19 -46.35
CA ASP A 38 42.38 16.47 -45.69
C ASP A 38 42.98 17.38 -44.60
N ILE A 39 42.58 17.19 -43.34
CA ILE A 39 43.24 17.79 -42.17
C ILE A 39 43.69 16.65 -41.27
N THR A 40 44.90 16.19 -41.56
CA THR A 40 45.79 15.56 -40.58
C THR A 40 46.09 16.58 -39.47
N GLY A 41 45.23 16.64 -38.47
CA GLY A 41 45.38 17.58 -37.36
C GLY A 41 44.29 17.35 -36.33
N GLY A 42 44.67 16.67 -35.24
CA GLY A 42 43.76 16.24 -34.19
C GLY A 42 43.06 17.38 -33.48
N ASP A 43 41.74 17.49 -33.69
CA ASP A 43 40.87 18.32 -32.86
C ASP A 43 39.48 17.68 -32.59
N THR A 44 39.26 16.42 -32.99
CA THR A 44 38.03 15.67 -32.68
C THR A 44 38.21 14.62 -31.59
N VAL A 45 39.43 14.48 -31.04
CA VAL A 45 39.76 13.59 -29.91
C VAL A 45 40.16 14.42 -28.67
N ALA A 46 39.60 15.62 -28.51
CA ALA A 46 39.88 16.49 -27.36
C ALA A 46 38.69 16.67 -26.40
N LEU A 47 37.66 15.79 -26.50
CA LEU A 47 36.57 15.74 -25.51
C LEU A 47 36.37 14.33 -24.93
N LEU A 48 37.37 13.47 -25.03
CA LEU A 48 37.46 12.21 -24.29
C LEU A 48 38.92 12.03 -23.86
N ASP A 49 39.13 11.98 -22.55
CA ASP A 49 40.37 11.78 -21.80
C ASP A 49 41.43 12.88 -21.80
N ASP A 50 41.27 13.78 -20.83
CA ASP A 50 42.41 14.20 -19.99
C ASP A 50 41.99 14.09 -18.51
N VAL A 51 41.95 12.86 -18.00
CA VAL A 51 41.82 12.55 -16.56
C VAL A 51 43.12 11.90 -16.08
N GLU A 52 44.26 12.56 -16.33
CA GLU A 52 45.53 12.18 -15.70
C GLU A 52 46.23 13.36 -15.00
N SER A 53 45.48 14.41 -14.62
CA SER A 53 46.01 15.43 -13.72
C SER A 53 44.96 15.93 -12.73
N GLY A 54 44.98 15.34 -11.54
CA GLY A 54 44.75 16.04 -10.28
C GLY A 54 43.50 16.92 -10.15
N THR A 55 42.32 16.41 -10.46
CA THR A 55 41.05 16.72 -9.75
C THR A 55 39.96 15.86 -10.38
N ALA A 56 40.05 14.56 -10.12
CA ALA A 56 38.87 13.71 -10.19
C ALA A 56 37.88 14.25 -9.14
N VAL A 57 36.99 15.16 -9.56
CA VAL A 57 35.64 15.14 -9.01
C VAL A 57 35.15 13.77 -9.40
N ALA A 58 35.39 12.81 -8.51
CA ALA A 58 34.84 11.50 -8.61
C ALA A 58 33.35 11.71 -8.75
N PHE A 59 32.86 11.65 -9.99
CA PHE A 59 31.55 11.12 -10.27
C PHE A 59 31.65 9.67 -9.80
N LYS A 60 31.65 9.50 -8.47
CA LYS A 60 31.30 8.25 -7.85
C LYS A 60 29.97 7.96 -8.53
N GLN A 61 29.99 7.01 -9.45
CA GLN A 61 29.09 5.88 -9.33
C GLN A 61 29.10 5.48 -7.85
N SER A 62 28.43 6.24 -7.00
CA SER A 62 27.67 5.68 -5.91
C SER A 62 26.79 4.70 -6.66
N ALA A 63 27.23 3.45 -6.66
CA ALA A 63 26.44 2.33 -7.07
C ALA A 63 25.01 2.61 -6.59
N ASN A 64 24.03 2.32 -7.45
CA ASN A 64 22.62 2.27 -7.12
C ASN A 64 22.40 1.26 -5.97
N VAL A 65 22.89 1.58 -4.78
CA VAL A 65 22.60 0.87 -3.56
C VAL A 65 21.21 1.37 -3.23
N THR A 66 20.23 0.56 -3.59
CA THR A 66 18.86 0.73 -3.13
C THR A 66 18.93 1.00 -1.63
N PRO A 67 18.26 2.07 -1.16
CA PRO A 67 18.27 2.39 0.26
C PRO A 67 17.95 1.16 1.10
N SER A 68 18.58 1.01 2.27
CA SER A 68 18.40 -0.20 3.10
C SER A 68 16.94 -0.45 3.50
N TRP A 69 16.11 0.60 3.57
CA TRP A 69 14.67 0.49 3.82
C TRP A 69 13.90 -0.18 2.66
N VAL A 70 14.45 -0.21 1.44
CA VAL A 70 13.84 -0.92 0.30
C VAL A 70 13.87 -2.43 0.50
N ASN A 71 14.89 -2.97 1.17
CA ASN A 71 14.89 -4.40 1.51
C ASN A 71 13.77 -4.74 2.52
N VAL A 72 13.50 -3.84 3.46
CA VAL A 72 12.40 -3.98 4.43
C VAL A 72 11.05 -3.84 3.73
N LEU A 73 10.96 -3.02 2.67
CA LEU A 73 9.76 -2.90 1.83
C LEU A 73 9.41 -4.24 1.16
N ASP A 74 10.37 -4.96 0.62
CA ASP A 74 10.13 -6.28 0.03
C ASP A 74 9.61 -7.28 1.07
N GLU A 75 10.16 -7.23 2.29
CA GLU A 75 9.70 -8.05 3.41
C GLU A 75 8.27 -7.70 3.84
N VAL A 76 7.91 -6.40 3.90
CA VAL A 76 6.54 -5.96 4.16
C VAL A 76 5.57 -6.47 3.09
N ASN A 77 5.94 -6.38 1.81
CA ASN A 77 5.12 -6.87 0.69
C ASN A 77 4.91 -8.39 0.76
N PHE A 78 5.94 -9.14 1.17
CA PHE A 78 5.84 -10.57 1.40
C PHE A 78 4.84 -10.88 2.53
N GLU A 79 4.94 -10.20 3.68
CA GLU A 79 4.03 -10.39 4.79
C GLU A 79 2.58 -9.96 4.45
N LEU A 80 2.38 -8.90 3.65
CA LEU A 80 1.05 -8.53 3.13
C LEU A 80 0.44 -9.63 2.26
N THR A 81 1.24 -10.27 1.41
CA THR A 81 0.79 -11.41 0.60
C THR A 81 0.40 -12.60 1.48
N LYS A 82 1.16 -12.83 2.55
CA LYS A 82 0.89 -13.87 3.56
C LYS A 82 -0.38 -13.58 4.37
N ILE A 83 -0.63 -12.33 4.75
CA ILE A 83 -1.91 -11.88 5.36
C ILE A 83 -3.07 -12.26 4.45
N ARG A 84 -3.01 -11.88 3.17
CA ARG A 84 -4.07 -12.19 2.20
C ARG A 84 -4.35 -13.68 2.08
N SER A 85 -3.30 -14.49 1.98
CA SER A 85 -3.43 -15.95 1.88
C SER A 85 -4.06 -16.56 3.14
N ARG A 86 -3.59 -16.17 4.33
CA ARG A 86 -4.08 -16.71 5.60
C ARG A 86 -5.51 -16.25 5.91
N LYS A 87 -5.84 -14.98 5.62
CA LYS A 87 -7.20 -14.45 5.75
C LYS A 87 -8.18 -15.24 4.88
N GLN A 88 -7.79 -15.58 3.65
CA GLN A 88 -8.63 -16.39 2.77
C GLN A 88 -8.86 -17.80 3.33
N LYS A 89 -7.79 -18.48 3.79
CA LYS A 89 -7.91 -19.80 4.44
C LYS A 89 -8.79 -19.77 5.69
N LEU A 90 -8.64 -18.72 6.50
CA LEU A 90 -9.46 -18.53 7.69
C LEU A 90 -10.94 -18.36 7.33
N LYS A 91 -11.25 -17.57 6.30
CA LYS A 91 -12.62 -17.39 5.81
C LYS A 91 -13.23 -18.71 5.33
N GLU A 92 -12.45 -19.52 4.60
CA GLU A 92 -12.87 -20.86 4.16
C GLU A 92 -13.12 -21.79 5.35
N SER A 93 -12.21 -21.81 6.33
CA SER A 93 -12.36 -22.63 7.54
C SER A 93 -13.56 -22.19 8.38
N GLN A 94 -13.75 -20.89 8.61
CA GLN A 94 -14.91 -20.32 9.29
C GLN A 94 -16.22 -20.63 8.58
N GLN A 95 -16.24 -20.56 7.25
CA GLN A 95 -17.41 -20.93 6.46
C GLN A 95 -17.71 -22.42 6.56
N LYS A 96 -16.69 -23.29 6.50
CA LYS A 96 -16.83 -24.74 6.66
C LYS A 96 -17.38 -25.09 8.04
N HIS A 97 -16.83 -24.47 9.09
CA HIS A 97 -17.31 -24.63 10.47
C HIS A 97 -18.77 -24.19 10.62
N LEU A 98 -19.14 -23.06 9.99
CA LEU A 98 -20.53 -22.63 9.95
C LEU A 98 -21.40 -23.58 9.11
N GLN A 99 -20.96 -24.20 8.02
CA GLN A 99 -21.85 -25.01 7.18
C GLN A 99 -22.17 -26.41 7.74
N ARG A 100 -21.44 -26.88 8.76
CA ARG A 100 -21.65 -28.21 9.31
C ARG A 100 -22.84 -28.28 10.28
N PRO A 101 -23.77 -29.23 10.08
CA PRO A 101 -24.68 -29.71 11.12
C PRO A 101 -23.92 -30.74 11.97
N ASP A 102 -23.31 -30.26 13.05
CA ASP A 102 -22.95 -30.92 14.33
C ASP A 102 -22.68 -32.43 14.50
N PHE A 103 -22.34 -33.22 13.48
CA PHE A 103 -22.13 -34.67 13.66
C PHE A 103 -20.64 -35.06 13.53
N SER A 104 -19.80 -34.63 14.49
CA SER A 104 -18.58 -35.32 14.96
C SER A 104 -17.75 -34.40 15.87
N GLU A 105 -17.68 -34.74 17.16
CA GLU A 105 -17.00 -33.97 18.21
C GLU A 105 -15.49 -33.80 17.92
N ASP A 106 -14.80 -34.86 17.49
CA ASP A 106 -13.36 -34.84 17.18
C ASP A 106 -13.00 -33.93 15.98
N SER A 107 -13.82 -33.92 14.94
CA SER A 107 -13.53 -33.12 13.74
C SER A 107 -13.85 -31.63 13.96
N ALA A 108 -14.81 -31.31 14.82
CA ALA A 108 -15.17 -29.94 15.16
C ALA A 108 -14.08 -29.28 16.02
N LEU A 109 -13.55 -30.00 17.02
CA LEU A 109 -12.46 -29.52 17.86
C LEU A 109 -11.18 -29.24 17.07
N ALA A 110 -10.82 -30.13 16.13
CA ALA A 110 -9.66 -29.91 15.26
C ALA A 110 -9.82 -28.67 14.36
N GLU A 111 -11.00 -28.47 13.75
CA GLU A 111 -11.27 -27.29 12.93
C GLU A 111 -11.25 -26.00 13.77
N GLN A 112 -11.77 -26.05 14.99
CA GLN A 112 -11.76 -24.94 15.94
C GLN A 112 -10.33 -24.56 16.35
N GLU A 113 -9.46 -25.54 16.60
CA GLU A 113 -8.04 -25.30 16.85
C GLU A 113 -7.38 -24.62 15.63
N THR A 114 -7.66 -25.09 14.42
CA THR A 114 -7.11 -24.43 13.22
C THR A 114 -7.57 -22.98 13.04
N ILE A 115 -8.84 -22.66 13.35
CA ILE A 115 -9.38 -21.30 13.25
C ILE A 115 -8.69 -20.39 14.26
N LYS A 116 -8.46 -20.89 15.48
CA LYS A 116 -7.74 -20.18 16.53
C LYS A 116 -6.30 -19.93 16.11
N ASP A 117 -5.57 -20.96 15.70
CA ASP A 117 -4.16 -20.84 15.33
C ASP A 117 -3.99 -19.88 14.15
N LEU A 118 -4.86 -19.94 13.14
CA LEU A 118 -4.88 -18.99 12.03
C LEU A 118 -5.18 -17.56 12.48
N THR A 119 -6.06 -17.37 13.47
CA THR A 119 -6.42 -16.04 14.01
C THR A 119 -5.27 -15.43 14.81
N ASP A 120 -4.61 -16.22 15.65
CA ASP A 120 -3.45 -15.81 16.44
C ASP A 120 -2.25 -15.52 15.53
N ASP A 121 -2.00 -16.37 14.55
CA ASP A 121 -0.93 -16.21 13.55
C ASP A 121 -1.18 -15.00 12.62
N LEU A 122 -2.42 -14.73 12.24
CA LEU A 122 -2.76 -13.52 11.48
C LEU A 122 -2.55 -12.24 12.32
N THR A 123 -2.95 -12.27 13.59
CA THR A 123 -2.69 -11.17 14.54
C THR A 123 -1.19 -10.93 14.71
N GLY A 124 -0.42 -12.02 14.85
CA GLY A 124 1.05 -11.98 14.89
C GLY A 124 1.64 -11.32 13.66
N VAL A 125 1.19 -11.70 12.45
CA VAL A 125 1.67 -11.07 11.22
C VAL A 125 1.27 -9.61 11.12
N PHE A 126 0.03 -9.23 11.45
CA PHE A 126 -0.36 -7.80 11.46
C PHE A 126 0.54 -6.97 12.37
N THR A 127 0.84 -7.46 13.58
CA THR A 127 1.76 -6.76 14.50
C THR A 127 3.19 -6.71 13.98
N HIS A 128 3.65 -7.78 13.31
CA HIS A 128 4.98 -7.83 12.70
C HIS A 128 5.10 -6.86 11.54
N THR A 129 4.16 -6.86 10.59
CA THR A 129 4.09 -5.90 9.48
C THR A 129 4.07 -4.46 9.99
N ARG A 130 3.30 -4.19 11.06
CA ARG A 130 3.31 -2.86 11.70
C ARG A 130 4.68 -2.48 12.26
N ARG A 131 5.39 -3.40 12.91
CA ARG A 131 6.75 -3.17 13.39
C ARG A 131 7.73 -2.90 12.24
N LEU A 132 7.63 -3.65 11.14
CA LEU A 132 8.47 -3.41 9.95
C LEU A 132 8.24 -2.02 9.37
N ILE A 133 6.97 -1.59 9.26
CA ILE A 133 6.65 -0.22 8.81
C ILE A 133 7.25 0.82 9.77
N LYS A 134 7.21 0.58 11.08
CA LYS A 134 7.85 1.46 12.06
C LYS A 134 9.38 1.50 11.91
N VAL A 135 10.03 0.37 11.62
CA VAL A 135 11.48 0.34 11.32
C VAL A 135 11.80 1.16 10.07
N ILE A 136 10.92 1.10 9.05
CA ILE A 136 11.05 1.97 7.88
C ILE A 136 10.85 3.42 8.31
N GLU A 137 9.85 3.76 9.10
CA GLU A 137 9.63 5.13 9.60
C GLU A 137 10.85 5.68 10.34
N ASP A 138 11.38 4.92 11.30
CA ASP A 138 12.53 5.26 12.16
C ASP A 138 13.89 5.20 11.43
N SER A 139 13.96 4.59 10.24
CA SER A 139 15.21 4.56 9.45
C SER A 139 15.69 5.97 9.09
N ASP A 140 17.00 6.13 8.90
CA ASP A 140 17.70 7.42 8.86
C ASP A 140 17.00 8.48 7.98
N ARG A 141 17.02 9.74 8.41
CA ARG A 141 16.53 10.86 7.57
C ARG A 141 17.48 10.98 6.38
N GLU A 142 17.00 10.55 5.21
CA GLU A 142 17.72 10.69 3.94
C GLU A 142 18.22 12.13 3.77
N VAL A 143 19.50 12.28 3.40
CA VAL A 143 20.14 13.59 3.16
C VAL A 143 19.44 14.37 2.03
N PHE A 144 18.71 13.66 1.16
CA PHE A 144 17.96 14.24 0.04
C PHE A 144 16.45 14.28 0.31
N SER A 145 15.86 15.48 0.16
CA SER A 145 14.41 15.69 0.31
C SER A 145 13.57 14.82 -0.63
N SER A 146 14.03 14.56 -1.86
CA SER A 146 13.30 13.70 -2.81
C SER A 146 13.21 12.24 -2.34
N SER A 147 14.29 11.68 -1.81
CA SER A 147 14.28 10.30 -1.27
C SER A 147 13.40 10.20 -0.03
N GLN A 148 13.39 11.25 0.80
CA GLN A 148 12.51 11.33 1.96
C GLN A 148 11.02 11.37 1.56
N HIS A 149 10.64 12.16 0.56
CA HIS A 149 9.26 12.18 0.06
C HIS A 149 8.83 10.83 -0.55
N LEU A 150 9.73 10.15 -1.25
CA LEU A 150 9.46 8.80 -1.76
C LEU A 150 9.21 7.81 -0.62
N LYS A 151 10.06 7.83 0.41
CA LYS A 151 9.89 7.02 1.63
C LYS A 151 8.55 7.30 2.30
N GLU A 152 8.19 8.56 2.52
CA GLU A 152 6.92 8.96 3.14
C GLU A 152 5.70 8.47 2.31
N ASN A 153 5.76 8.60 0.99
CA ASN A 153 4.69 8.12 0.11
C ASN A 153 4.54 6.60 0.14
N VAL A 154 5.66 5.86 0.22
CA VAL A 154 5.63 4.40 0.34
C VAL A 154 5.04 3.99 1.69
N ILE A 155 5.50 4.58 2.81
CA ILE A 155 4.95 4.31 4.15
C ILE A 155 3.44 4.55 4.20
N THR A 156 3.00 5.69 3.66
CA THR A 156 1.57 6.05 3.61
C THR A 156 0.76 5.01 2.84
N THR A 157 1.28 4.59 1.68
CA THR A 157 0.64 3.58 0.83
C THR A 157 0.51 2.23 1.56
N LEU A 158 1.60 1.78 2.19
CA LEU A 158 1.64 0.52 2.95
C LEU A 158 0.69 0.56 4.15
N LEU A 159 0.61 1.68 4.87
CA LEU A 159 -0.30 1.84 6.01
C LEU A 159 -1.76 1.84 5.57
N PHE A 160 -2.07 2.46 4.44
CA PHE A 160 -3.41 2.40 3.86
C PHE A 160 -3.79 0.97 3.49
N GLU A 161 -2.90 0.23 2.82
CA GLU A 161 -3.12 -1.17 2.46
C GLU A 161 -3.29 -2.05 3.70
N LEU A 162 -2.42 -1.91 4.70
CA LEU A 162 -2.49 -2.66 5.96
C LEU A 162 -3.77 -2.35 6.74
N SER A 163 -4.17 -1.08 6.80
CA SER A 163 -5.40 -0.63 7.48
C SER A 163 -6.65 -1.19 6.79
N ALA A 164 -6.67 -1.20 5.45
CA ALA A 164 -7.76 -1.80 4.68
C ALA A 164 -7.88 -3.31 4.93
N GLU A 165 -6.76 -4.05 4.89
CA GLU A 165 -6.72 -5.49 5.16
C GLU A 165 -7.15 -5.83 6.60
N LEU A 166 -6.73 -5.02 7.58
CA LEU A 166 -7.14 -5.17 8.98
C LEU A 166 -8.63 -4.87 9.20
N SER A 167 -9.16 -3.85 8.53
CA SER A 167 -10.58 -3.50 8.60
C SER A 167 -11.46 -4.63 8.05
N ASP A 168 -11.09 -5.19 6.90
CA ASP A 168 -11.77 -6.33 6.30
C ASP A 168 -11.71 -7.59 7.19
N PHE A 169 -10.54 -7.85 7.80
CA PHE A 169 -10.38 -8.95 8.74
C PHE A 169 -11.28 -8.79 9.97
N ARG A 170 -11.32 -7.61 10.58
CA ARG A 170 -12.21 -7.31 11.71
C ARG A 170 -13.68 -7.49 11.33
N GLN A 171 -14.10 -7.02 10.16
CA GLN A 171 -15.47 -7.15 9.70
C GLN A 171 -15.85 -8.62 9.50
N THR A 172 -14.96 -9.42 8.92
CA THR A 172 -15.14 -10.86 8.75
C THR A 172 -15.25 -11.57 10.10
N GLN A 173 -14.36 -11.27 11.05
CA GLN A 173 -14.41 -11.83 12.40
C GLN A 173 -15.68 -11.43 13.17
N SER A 174 -16.10 -10.16 13.08
CA SER A 174 -17.35 -9.70 13.70
C SER A 174 -18.58 -10.40 13.10
N ALA A 175 -18.59 -10.62 11.78
CA ALA A 175 -19.66 -11.34 11.10
C ALA A 175 -19.68 -12.83 11.50
N TYR A 176 -18.52 -13.47 11.64
CA TYR A 176 -18.39 -14.84 12.15
C TYR A 176 -18.95 -14.94 13.57
N MET A 177 -18.55 -14.05 14.47
CA MET A 177 -19.02 -14.03 15.86
C MET A 177 -20.54 -13.85 15.95
N LYS A 178 -21.12 -12.91 15.18
CA LYS A 178 -22.58 -12.72 15.14
C LYS A 178 -23.33 -13.98 14.70
N LYS A 179 -22.77 -14.73 13.74
CA LYS A 179 -23.38 -15.99 13.27
C LYS A 179 -23.29 -17.09 14.33
N LEU A 180 -22.19 -17.15 15.09
CA LEU A 180 -22.06 -18.05 16.23
C LEU A 180 -23.07 -17.70 17.33
N ASP A 181 -23.21 -16.42 17.69
CA ASP A 181 -24.17 -15.95 18.69
C ASP A 181 -25.62 -16.23 18.27
N SER A 182 -25.97 -16.01 16.99
CA SER A 182 -27.29 -16.33 16.47
C SER A 182 -27.63 -17.81 16.60
N ARG A 183 -26.66 -18.70 16.35
CA ARG A 183 -26.84 -20.15 16.55
C ARG A 183 -27.01 -20.52 18.00
N LYS A 184 -26.21 -19.95 18.90
CA LYS A 184 -26.35 -20.16 20.35
C LYS A 184 -27.77 -19.81 20.81
N LYS A 185 -28.29 -18.64 20.42
CA LYS A 185 -29.65 -18.24 20.76
C LYS A 185 -30.74 -19.16 20.21
N THR A 186 -30.56 -19.69 19.00
CA THR A 186 -31.51 -20.66 18.43
C THR A 186 -31.47 -21.99 19.18
N VAL A 187 -30.29 -22.47 19.57
CA VAL A 187 -30.13 -23.69 20.38
C VAL A 187 -30.65 -23.48 21.80
N ASP A 188 -30.33 -22.37 22.46
CA ASP A 188 -30.84 -22.03 23.79
C ASP A 188 -32.38 -21.91 23.79
N LEU A 189 -32.97 -21.27 22.77
CA LEU A 189 -34.43 -21.16 22.63
C LEU A 189 -35.08 -22.52 22.39
N PHE A 190 -34.44 -23.39 21.60
CA PHE A 190 -34.92 -24.76 21.39
C PHE A 190 -34.79 -25.58 22.69
N SER A 191 -33.66 -25.52 23.38
CA SER A 191 -33.44 -26.19 24.66
C SER A 191 -34.45 -25.75 25.72
N LEU A 192 -34.69 -24.45 25.85
CA LEU A 192 -35.69 -23.90 26.76
C LEU A 192 -37.11 -24.31 26.37
N ALA A 193 -37.42 -24.36 25.06
CA ALA A 193 -38.69 -24.89 24.56
C ALA A 193 -38.86 -26.40 24.77
N THR A 194 -37.76 -27.13 24.99
CA THR A 194 -37.77 -28.57 25.30
C THR A 194 -37.86 -28.81 26.82
N GLU A 195 -37.35 -27.89 27.64
CA GLU A 195 -37.53 -27.87 29.10
C GLU A 195 -38.98 -27.52 29.51
N SER A 196 -39.64 -26.62 28.76
CA SER A 196 -41.08 -26.45 28.86
C SER A 196 -41.78 -27.54 28.05
N GLN A 197 -42.16 -28.64 28.70
CA GLN A 197 -43.01 -29.66 28.13
C GLN A 197 -44.28 -29.06 27.51
N ASN A 198 -44.27 -28.82 26.19
CA ASN A 198 -45.43 -28.88 25.28
C ASN A 198 -45.06 -28.23 23.93
N PRO A 199 -44.63 -29.00 22.92
CA PRO A 199 -44.41 -28.50 21.56
C PRO A 199 -45.69 -28.02 20.84
N TYR A 200 -46.86 -28.06 21.48
CA TYR A 200 -48.16 -27.72 20.91
C TYR A 200 -48.81 -26.46 21.49
N GLU A 201 -48.25 -25.83 22.53
CA GLU A 201 -48.92 -24.72 23.23
C GLU A 201 -48.54 -23.32 22.77
N THR A 202 -47.59 -23.14 21.85
CA THR A 202 -47.24 -21.78 21.36
C THR A 202 -48.26 -21.20 20.37
N SER A 203 -49.36 -21.89 20.04
CA SER A 203 -50.36 -21.40 19.08
C SER A 203 -51.76 -21.10 19.64
N PHE A 204 -52.02 -21.24 20.93
CA PHE A 204 -53.39 -20.99 21.42
C PHE A 204 -53.43 -20.27 22.77
N LEU A 205 -53.29 -18.95 22.70
CA LEU A 205 -53.94 -18.06 23.67
C LEU A 205 -55.46 -18.31 23.60
N SER A 206 -55.99 -19.19 24.43
CA SER A 206 -57.25 -19.02 25.18
C SER A 206 -57.74 -20.34 25.78
N GLN A 207 -57.79 -20.31 27.12
CA GLN A 207 -59.00 -20.63 27.87
C GLN A 207 -59.27 -22.10 28.27
N GLU A 208 -59.12 -22.30 29.60
CA GLU A 208 -59.78 -23.29 30.48
C GLU A 208 -59.31 -24.76 30.48
N ALA A 209 -58.62 -25.15 31.58
CA ALA A 209 -58.88 -26.32 32.46
C ALA A 209 -57.58 -26.72 33.19
N GLN A 210 -57.45 -26.45 34.50
CA GLN A 210 -57.61 -27.41 35.61
C GLN A 210 -56.55 -28.53 35.73
N GLN A 211 -55.71 -28.37 36.77
CA GLN A 211 -55.24 -29.36 37.74
C GLN A 211 -54.61 -30.68 37.25
N GLN A 212 -53.29 -30.79 37.43
CA GLN A 212 -52.60 -31.92 38.09
C GLN A 212 -51.12 -31.56 38.36
N PRO A 213 -50.52 -31.93 39.51
CA PRO A 213 -49.08 -31.90 39.69
C PRO A 213 -48.55 -33.27 39.26
N ASP A 214 -48.04 -33.38 38.04
CA ASP A 214 -47.38 -34.61 37.59
C ASP A 214 -45.87 -34.43 37.82
N ASP A 215 -45.34 -35.20 38.78
CA ASP A 215 -43.91 -35.36 39.04
C ASP A 215 -43.30 -36.12 37.84
N GLN A 216 -43.05 -35.40 36.75
CA GLN A 216 -42.38 -35.96 35.59
C GLN A 216 -40.87 -35.93 35.85
N GLU A 217 -40.36 -37.01 36.44
CA GLU A 217 -38.93 -37.32 36.41
C GLU A 217 -38.46 -37.28 34.95
N LEU A 218 -37.55 -36.36 34.64
CA LEU A 218 -36.90 -36.27 33.34
C LEU A 218 -36.30 -37.63 33.00
N THR A 219 -36.64 -38.16 31.82
CA THR A 219 -36.09 -39.44 31.35
C THR A 219 -34.57 -39.32 31.28
N ILE A 220 -33.81 -40.36 31.67
CA ILE A 220 -32.33 -40.34 31.63
C ILE A 220 -31.79 -39.89 30.26
N ASP A 221 -32.46 -40.25 29.17
CA ASP A 221 -32.11 -39.81 27.80
C ASP A 221 -32.32 -38.30 27.58
N GLN A 222 -33.34 -37.70 28.21
CA GLN A 222 -33.58 -36.26 28.19
C GLN A 222 -32.55 -35.50 29.02
N ILE A 223 -32.17 -36.03 30.19
CA ILE A 223 -31.11 -35.47 31.03
C ILE A 223 -29.75 -35.55 30.31
N GLN A 224 -29.46 -36.67 29.63
CA GLN A 224 -28.23 -36.84 28.85
C GLN A 224 -28.15 -35.84 27.68
N ALA A 225 -29.25 -35.65 26.95
CA ALA A 225 -29.32 -34.66 25.87
C ALA A 225 -29.16 -33.20 26.35
N ILE A 226 -29.63 -32.90 27.57
CA ILE A 226 -29.44 -31.59 28.21
C ILE A 226 -27.98 -31.40 28.64
N ILE A 227 -27.36 -32.41 29.27
CA ILE A 227 -25.96 -32.35 29.70
C ILE A 227 -25.02 -32.20 28.49
N GLU A 228 -25.26 -32.93 27.41
CA GLU A 228 -24.50 -32.82 26.16
C GLU A 228 -24.66 -31.43 25.52
N ASN A 229 -25.88 -30.87 25.49
CA ASN A 229 -26.10 -29.50 25.04
C ASN A 229 -25.39 -28.47 25.93
N GLU A 230 -25.43 -28.63 27.25
CA GLU A 230 -24.82 -27.68 28.18
C GLU A 230 -23.28 -27.68 28.08
N GLN A 231 -22.68 -28.87 27.95
CA GLN A 231 -21.23 -29.01 27.72
C GLN A 231 -20.81 -28.37 26.39
N TYR A 232 -21.61 -28.59 25.35
CA TYR A 232 -21.38 -28.01 24.03
C TYR A 232 -21.49 -26.47 24.03
N VAL A 233 -22.50 -25.92 24.72
CA VAL A 233 -22.66 -24.46 24.88
C VAL A 233 -21.49 -23.85 25.65
N LYS A 234 -20.98 -24.53 26.69
CA LYS A 234 -19.82 -24.08 27.46
C LYS A 234 -18.53 -24.06 26.65
N GLU A 235 -18.27 -25.07 25.82
CA GLU A 235 -17.06 -25.10 25.00
C GLU A 235 -17.09 -24.01 23.91
N ARG A 236 -18.26 -23.75 23.33
CA ARG A 236 -18.46 -22.61 22.41
C ARG A 236 -18.30 -21.26 23.09
N GLU A 237 -18.74 -21.09 24.33
CA GLU A 237 -18.58 -19.83 25.05
C GLU A 237 -17.11 -19.49 25.31
N ARG A 238 -16.28 -20.51 25.61
CA ARG A 238 -14.82 -20.34 25.69
C ARG A 238 -14.20 -19.92 24.35
N GLU A 239 -14.73 -20.40 23.22
CA GLU A 239 -14.29 -19.99 21.88
C GLU A 239 -14.56 -18.52 21.62
N VAL A 240 -15.79 -18.07 21.87
CA VAL A 240 -16.22 -16.67 21.71
C VAL A 240 -15.33 -15.75 22.54
N ILE A 241 -15.03 -16.13 23.78
CA ILE A 241 -14.14 -15.37 24.66
C ILE A 241 -12.71 -15.28 24.10
N LYS A 242 -12.16 -16.38 23.56
CA LYS A 242 -10.80 -16.40 23.00
C LYS A 242 -10.68 -15.57 21.72
N ILE A 243 -11.61 -15.72 20.78
CA ILE A 243 -11.63 -14.91 19.55
C ILE A 243 -11.88 -13.44 19.91
N SER A 244 -12.74 -13.16 20.89
CA SER A 244 -12.96 -11.80 21.41
C SER A 244 -11.67 -11.17 21.94
N LYS A 245 -10.80 -11.93 22.61
CA LYS A 245 -9.49 -11.45 23.07
C LYS A 245 -8.57 -11.06 21.90
N SER A 246 -8.48 -11.88 20.85
CA SER A 246 -7.74 -11.52 19.64
C SER A 246 -8.32 -10.27 18.97
N ILE A 247 -9.66 -10.15 18.90
CA ILE A 247 -10.32 -8.93 18.38
C ILE A 247 -10.00 -7.69 19.21
N LEU A 248 -9.89 -7.81 20.54
CA LEU A 248 -9.49 -6.70 21.40
C LEU A 248 -8.05 -6.24 21.12
N GLU A 249 -7.13 -7.19 20.92
CA GLU A 249 -5.75 -6.88 20.51
C GLU A 249 -5.73 -6.17 19.15
N LEU A 250 -6.48 -6.68 18.17
CA LEU A 250 -6.64 -6.05 16.86
C LEU A 250 -7.27 -4.65 16.94
N ASN A 251 -8.14 -4.39 17.93
CA ASN A 251 -8.74 -3.07 18.13
C ASN A 251 -7.70 -2.03 18.51
N THR A 252 -6.72 -2.40 19.35
CA THR A 252 -5.60 -1.51 19.69
C THR A 252 -4.74 -1.20 18.48
N LEU A 253 -4.40 -2.22 17.68
CA LEU A 253 -3.63 -2.07 16.45
C LEU A 253 -4.40 -1.25 15.40
N PHE A 254 -5.71 -1.44 15.29
CA PHE A 254 -6.57 -0.67 14.40
C PHE A 254 -6.61 0.81 14.78
N LYS A 255 -6.72 1.14 16.07
CA LYS A 255 -6.68 2.53 16.53
C LYS A 255 -5.34 3.19 16.20
N ASP A 256 -4.22 2.49 16.43
CA ASP A 256 -2.88 2.95 16.06
C ASP A 256 -2.79 3.22 14.55
N LEU A 257 -3.19 2.24 13.71
CA LEU A 257 -3.18 2.39 12.26
C LEU A 257 -4.12 3.49 11.76
N ALA A 258 -5.33 3.58 12.30
CA ALA A 258 -6.31 4.59 11.90
C ALA A 258 -5.80 6.00 12.22
N GLN A 259 -5.19 6.19 13.39
CA GLN A 259 -4.59 7.47 13.75
C GLN A 259 -3.45 7.85 12.80
N LEU A 260 -2.56 6.90 12.46
CA LEU A 260 -1.42 7.18 11.58
C LEU A 260 -1.82 7.48 10.13
N VAL A 261 -2.89 6.84 9.64
CA VAL A 261 -3.44 7.14 8.31
C VAL A 261 -4.07 8.54 8.29
N ILE A 262 -4.71 8.97 9.39
CA ILE A 262 -5.23 10.33 9.53
C ILE A 262 -4.08 11.34 9.60
N ASP A 263 -3.06 11.08 10.43
CA ASP A 263 -1.92 11.98 10.64
C ASP A 263 -1.07 12.13 9.37
N GLN A 264 -0.99 11.11 8.52
CA GLN A 264 -0.33 11.19 7.21
C GLN A 264 -1.20 11.86 6.13
N GLY A 265 -2.47 12.16 6.39
CA GLY A 265 -3.39 12.73 5.39
C GLY A 265 -3.82 11.72 4.33
N THR A 266 -4.81 12.09 3.51
CA THR A 266 -5.30 11.19 2.45
C THR A 266 -4.34 11.15 1.27
N ILE A 267 -4.17 9.97 0.65
CA ILE A 267 -3.33 9.78 -0.55
C ILE A 267 -3.76 10.74 -1.68
N LEU A 268 -5.05 11.05 -1.78
CA LEU A 268 -5.59 11.96 -2.80
C LEU A 268 -5.11 13.40 -2.61
N ASP A 269 -5.16 13.91 -1.38
CA ASP A 269 -4.72 15.28 -1.02
C ASP A 269 -3.23 15.48 -1.35
N ARG A 270 -2.42 14.43 -1.22
CA ARG A 270 -1.00 14.44 -1.58
C ARG A 270 -0.75 14.43 -3.09
N ILE A 271 -1.56 13.72 -3.89
CA ILE A 271 -1.40 13.73 -5.36
C ILE A 271 -1.69 15.14 -5.88
N ASP A 272 -2.79 15.75 -5.43
CA ASP A 272 -3.15 17.10 -5.83
C ASP A 272 -2.09 18.10 -5.37
N TYR A 273 -1.61 18.00 -4.13
CA TYR A 273 -0.52 18.82 -3.61
C TYR A 273 0.79 18.66 -4.42
N ASN A 274 1.22 17.43 -4.70
CA ASN A 274 2.45 17.17 -5.44
C ASN A 274 2.37 17.63 -6.90
N VAL A 275 1.21 17.47 -7.53
CA VAL A 275 0.94 17.98 -8.88
C VAL A 275 0.96 19.50 -8.89
N GLU A 276 0.27 20.15 -7.94
CA GLU A 276 0.29 21.61 -7.81
C GLU A 276 1.71 22.14 -7.59
N ASN A 277 2.47 21.51 -6.69
CA ASN A 277 3.84 21.91 -6.41
C ASN A 277 4.75 21.71 -7.63
N SER A 278 4.54 20.65 -8.40
CA SER A 278 5.23 20.42 -9.68
C SER A 278 4.89 21.50 -10.72
N VAL A 279 3.63 21.91 -10.82
CA VAL A 279 3.19 23.01 -11.69
C VAL A 279 3.85 24.33 -11.29
N LEU A 280 3.94 24.62 -9.99
CA LEU A 280 4.63 25.80 -9.47
C LEU A 280 6.13 25.78 -9.80
N GLN A 281 6.78 24.62 -9.62
CA GLN A 281 8.19 24.44 -9.97
C GLN A 281 8.43 24.66 -11.47
N ILE A 282 7.61 24.06 -12.34
CA ILE A 282 7.71 24.24 -13.80
C ILE A 282 7.54 25.72 -14.18
N LYS A 283 6.57 26.42 -13.58
CA LYS A 283 6.35 27.84 -13.82
C LYS A 283 7.55 28.69 -13.39
N SER A 284 8.20 28.34 -12.29
CA SER A 284 9.41 29.01 -11.83
C SER A 284 10.61 28.73 -12.74
N ALA A 285 10.78 27.48 -13.19
CA ALA A 285 11.82 27.07 -14.14
C ALA A 285 11.66 27.75 -15.50
N HIS A 286 10.42 27.87 -15.99
CA HIS A 286 10.15 28.63 -17.21
C HIS A 286 10.60 30.09 -17.08
N ARG A 287 10.32 30.74 -15.94
CA ARG A 287 10.78 32.11 -15.68
C ARG A 287 12.30 32.21 -15.63
N SER A 288 13.00 31.23 -15.03
CA SER A 288 14.46 31.24 -14.98
C SER A 288 15.08 31.05 -16.37
N VAL A 289 14.50 30.18 -17.20
CA VAL A 289 14.93 30.00 -18.61
C VAL A 289 14.72 31.28 -19.41
N GLN A 290 13.55 31.92 -19.29
CA GLN A 290 13.27 33.17 -19.98
C GLN A 290 14.21 34.31 -19.54
N LYS A 291 14.54 34.38 -18.24
CA LYS A 291 15.52 35.33 -17.72
C LYS A 291 16.92 35.04 -18.25
N ALA A 292 17.32 33.77 -18.34
CA ALA A 292 18.60 33.36 -18.91
C ALA A 292 18.71 33.73 -20.39
N GLU A 293 17.67 33.48 -21.18
CA GLU A 293 17.61 33.87 -22.60
C GLU A 293 17.75 35.39 -22.77
N ARG A 294 16.99 36.17 -21.98
CA ARG A 294 17.06 37.63 -22.00
C ARG A 294 18.45 38.13 -21.64
N ASN A 295 19.08 37.55 -20.62
CA ASN A 295 20.45 37.88 -20.22
C ASN A 295 21.49 37.49 -21.28
N GLN A 296 21.31 36.37 -21.98
CA GLN A 296 22.20 35.98 -23.07
C GLN A 296 22.07 36.95 -24.27
N ARG A 297 20.85 37.39 -24.58
CA ARG A 297 20.60 38.37 -25.66
C ARG A 297 21.22 39.74 -25.37
N THR A 298 21.08 40.23 -24.13
CA THR A 298 21.68 41.53 -23.75
C THR A 298 23.21 41.47 -23.78
N ARG A 299 23.83 40.39 -23.31
CA ARG A 299 25.29 40.21 -23.37
C ARG A 299 25.81 40.16 -24.81
N LYS A 300 25.12 39.44 -25.72
CA LYS A 300 25.44 39.42 -27.15
C LYS A 300 25.36 40.83 -27.76
N MET A 301 24.31 41.59 -27.44
CA MET A 301 24.14 42.96 -27.92
C MET A 301 25.20 43.92 -27.36
N GLN A 302 25.56 43.81 -26.08
CA GLN A 302 26.63 44.60 -25.48
C GLN A 302 27.99 44.32 -26.12
N CYS A 303 28.31 43.06 -26.42
CA CYS A 303 29.53 42.70 -27.13
C CYS A 303 29.59 43.33 -28.54
N ILE A 304 28.49 43.28 -29.29
CA ILE A 304 28.40 43.90 -30.62
C ILE A 304 28.61 45.41 -30.54
N VAL A 305 28.00 46.09 -29.57
CA VAL A 305 28.15 47.54 -29.37
C VAL A 305 29.61 47.90 -29.05
N VAL A 306 30.27 47.16 -28.16
CA VAL A 306 31.69 47.39 -27.83
C VAL A 306 32.60 47.21 -29.04
N LEU A 307 32.39 46.15 -29.83
CA LEU A 307 33.16 45.91 -31.06
C LEU A 307 32.94 47.03 -32.09
N ALA A 308 31.70 47.51 -32.25
CA ALA A 308 31.40 48.62 -33.16
C ALA A 308 32.08 49.92 -32.73
N CYS A 309 32.05 50.26 -31.43
CA CYS A 309 32.73 51.44 -30.88
C CYS A 309 34.25 51.36 -31.07
N MET A 310 34.87 50.19 -30.86
CA MET A 310 36.31 50.00 -31.08
C MET A 310 36.70 50.23 -32.55
N ASN A 311 35.94 49.70 -33.51
CA ASN A 311 36.18 49.92 -34.93
C ASN A 311 36.09 51.41 -35.29
N LEU A 312 35.07 52.12 -34.78
CA LEU A 312 34.89 53.54 -35.04
C LEU A 312 36.02 54.39 -34.46
N PHE A 313 36.52 54.03 -33.27
CA PHE A 313 37.67 54.67 -32.67
C PHE A 313 38.95 54.52 -33.52
N VAL A 314 39.22 53.30 -34.02
CA VAL A 314 40.37 53.05 -34.91
C VAL A 314 40.27 53.86 -36.20
N LEU A 315 39.08 53.94 -36.80
CA LEU A 315 38.85 54.73 -38.02
C LEU A 315 39.10 56.23 -37.80
N LEU A 316 38.66 56.78 -36.66
CA LEU A 316 38.91 58.19 -36.32
C LEU A 316 40.41 58.48 -36.17
N LEU A 317 41.16 57.59 -35.50
CA LEU A 317 42.61 57.75 -35.35
C LEU A 317 43.35 57.69 -36.69
N LEU A 318 42.94 56.79 -37.60
CA LEU A 318 43.52 56.72 -38.94
C LEU A 318 43.18 57.96 -39.78
N GLY A 319 41.95 58.46 -39.70
CA GLY A 319 41.53 59.69 -40.38
C GLY A 319 42.28 60.93 -39.88
N LEU A 320 42.49 61.04 -38.56
CA LEU A 320 43.30 62.11 -37.94
C LEU A 320 44.78 62.01 -38.29
N ARG A 321 45.31 60.81 -38.52
CA ARG A 321 46.70 60.60 -38.93
C ARG A 321 46.94 60.93 -40.41
N HIS A 322 45.91 60.83 -41.24
CA HIS A 322 45.99 61.10 -42.69
C HIS A 322 45.71 62.58 -43.03
N PHE A 323 45.28 63.38 -42.06
CA PHE A 323 45.12 64.84 -42.17
C PHE A 323 46.33 65.55 -41.56
#